data_AF-A0A482Z5H6-F1
#
_entry.id   AF-A0A482Z5H6-F1
#
_cell.length_a   1.000
_cell.length_b   1.000
_cell.length_c   1.000
_cell.angle_alpha   90.00
_cell.angle_beta   90.00
_cell.angle_gamma   90.00
#
_symmetry.space_group_name_H-M   'P 1'
#
loop_
_entity.id
_entity.type
_entity.pdbx_description
1 polymer ?
#
loop_
_entity_poly.entity_id
_entity_poly.type
_entity_poly.pdbx_seq_one_letter_code
_entity_poly.pdbx_strand_id
1 'polypeptide(L)'
;MGSQKRQQAETFLNEQIEQVEKELQTVQADDNLKNECLYPLQQYKQKISNNNSIAHLYELQSFIRDEKDAAFEKIANAMEAKRTKIEPGVKDKPSPVYKKPIIIKPRELTHQTYLENEEQMDKFLDELRVKLKTAIDSGDKIEIR
;
A
#
# COMPACT_ATOMS: atom_id res chain seq x y z
N MET A 1 -25.88 7.68 -11.27
CA MET A 1 -24.44 7.99 -11.13
C MET A 1 -23.93 7.91 -9.69
N GLY A 2 -24.58 8.51 -8.69
CA GLY A 2 -24.10 8.48 -7.29
C GLY A 2 -24.01 7.07 -6.65
N SER A 3 -24.98 6.18 -6.91
CA SER A 3 -24.94 4.79 -6.42
C SER A 3 -23.72 4.01 -6.95
N GLN A 4 -23.45 4.13 -8.26
CA GLN A 4 -22.29 3.49 -8.88
C GLN A 4 -20.95 3.99 -8.32
N LYS A 5 -20.83 5.29 -8.02
CA LYS A 5 -19.62 5.85 -7.40
C LYS A 5 -19.41 5.36 -5.97
N ARG A 6 -20.50 5.17 -5.22
CA ARG A 6 -20.42 4.56 -3.88
C ARG A 6 -19.96 3.11 -3.96
N GLN A 7 -20.55 2.32 -4.85
CA GLN A 7 -20.15 0.92 -5.06
C GLN A 7 -18.67 0.81 -5.46
N GLN A 8 -18.16 1.73 -6.29
CA GLN A 8 -16.74 1.81 -6.62
C GLN A 8 -15.89 2.10 -5.38
N ALA A 9 -16.31 3.04 -4.53
CA ALA A 9 -15.59 3.34 -3.28
C ALA A 9 -15.64 2.17 -2.28
N GLU A 10 -16.75 1.44 -2.18
CA GLU A 10 -16.87 0.25 -1.34
C GLU A 10 -15.95 -0.88 -1.83
N THR A 11 -15.92 -1.10 -3.14
CA THR A 11 -15.01 -2.08 -3.77
C THR A 11 -13.56 -1.72 -3.47
N PHE A 12 -13.19 -0.45 -3.69
CA PHE A 12 -11.85 0.06 -3.40
C PHE A 12 -11.45 -0.14 -1.93
N LEU A 13 -12.36 0.17 -0.99
CA LEU A 13 -12.11 -0.05 0.43
C LEU A 13 -11.87 -1.53 0.76
N ASN A 14 -12.72 -2.41 0.23
CA ASN A 14 -12.58 -3.85 0.47
C ASN A 14 -11.26 -4.39 -0.09
N GLU A 15 -10.84 -3.93 -1.27
CA GLU A 15 -9.53 -4.29 -1.83
C GLU A 15 -8.36 -3.84 -0.93
N GLN A 16 -8.44 -2.64 -0.33
CA GLN A 16 -7.38 -2.18 0.58
C GLN A 16 -7.37 -2.97 1.89
N ILE A 17 -8.55 -3.29 2.44
CA ILE A 17 -8.68 -4.16 3.63
C ILE A 17 -8.08 -5.53 3.33
N GLU A 18 -8.42 -6.15 2.21
CA GLU A 18 -7.92 -7.48 1.83
C GLU A 18 -6.39 -7.49 1.68
N GLN A 19 -5.81 -6.42 1.13
CA GLN A 19 -4.35 -6.29 1.05
C GLN A 19 -3.69 -6.23 2.43
N VAL A 20 -4.25 -5.45 3.37
CA VAL A 20 -3.75 -5.39 4.76
C VAL A 20 -3.92 -6.74 5.46
N GLU A 21 -5.05 -7.43 5.27
CA GLU A 21 -5.29 -8.76 5.80
C GLU A 21 -4.26 -9.78 5.31
N LYS A 22 -3.92 -9.77 4.02
CA LYS A 22 -2.90 -10.66 3.44
C LYS A 22 -1.51 -10.42 4.05
N GLU A 23 -1.12 -9.17 4.25
CA GLU A 23 0.16 -8.86 4.90
C GLU A 23 0.16 -9.28 6.37
N LEU A 24 -0.93 -9.00 7.12
CA LEU A 24 -1.09 -9.44 8.51
C LEU A 24 -1.05 -10.96 8.67
N GLN A 25 -1.65 -11.71 7.73
CA GLN A 25 -1.59 -13.16 7.69
C GLN A 25 -0.16 -13.65 7.40
N THR A 26 0.52 -13.02 6.43
CA THR A 26 1.91 -13.37 6.05
C THR A 26 2.86 -13.24 7.24
N VAL A 27 2.68 -12.20 8.07
CA VAL A 27 3.51 -11.98 9.27
C VAL A 27 3.01 -12.69 10.52
N GLN A 28 1.92 -13.46 10.43
CA GLN A 28 1.25 -14.09 11.57
C GLN A 28 1.01 -13.08 12.71
N ALA A 29 0.40 -11.95 12.38
CA ALA A 29 0.10 -10.88 13.32
C ALA A 29 -0.78 -11.40 14.47
N ASP A 30 -0.51 -10.90 15.68
CA ASP A 30 -1.40 -11.07 16.83
C ASP A 30 -2.65 -10.20 16.69
N ASP A 31 -3.66 -10.48 17.50
CA ASP A 31 -4.96 -9.83 17.38
C ASP A 31 -4.93 -8.34 17.71
N ASN A 32 -3.96 -7.89 18.54
CA ASN A 32 -3.79 -6.46 18.80
C ASN A 32 -3.30 -5.74 17.53
N LEU A 33 -2.24 -6.25 16.89
CA LEU A 33 -1.73 -5.68 15.65
C LEU A 33 -2.76 -5.72 14.51
N LYS A 34 -3.54 -6.81 14.39
CA LYS A 34 -4.64 -6.88 13.41
C LYS A 34 -5.67 -5.78 13.65
N ASN A 35 -6.10 -5.59 14.89
CA ASN A 35 -7.08 -4.56 15.23
C ASN A 35 -6.54 -3.15 14.95
N GLU A 36 -5.30 -2.85 15.34
CA GLU A 36 -4.65 -1.56 15.10
C GLU A 36 -4.51 -1.20 13.61
N CYS A 37 -4.40 -2.20 12.74
CA CYS A 37 -4.25 -2.03 11.30
C CYS A 37 -5.60 -2.01 10.56
N LEU A 38 -6.55 -2.87 10.95
CA LEU A 38 -7.81 -3.06 10.21
C LEU A 38 -8.93 -2.14 10.68
N TYR A 39 -8.99 -1.81 11.98
CA TYR A 39 -10.09 -1.01 12.53
C TYR A 39 -10.22 0.37 11.85
N PRO A 40 -9.15 1.15 11.64
CA PRO A 40 -9.25 2.45 10.97
C PRO A 40 -9.86 2.34 9.56
N LEU A 41 -9.45 1.34 8.77
CA LEU A 41 -10.00 1.09 7.44
C LEU A 41 -11.47 0.70 7.50
N GLN A 42 -11.86 -0.17 8.44
CA GLN A 42 -13.26 -0.60 8.59
C GLN A 42 -14.21 0.56 8.91
N GLN A 43 -13.75 1.61 9.60
CA GLN A 43 -14.57 2.81 9.87
C GLN A 43 -15.04 3.52 8.60
N TYR A 44 -14.33 3.35 7.47
CA TYR A 44 -14.73 3.97 6.21
C TYR A 44 -15.95 3.31 5.57
N LYS A 45 -16.35 2.10 5.98
CA LYS A 45 -17.58 1.45 5.48
C LYS A 45 -18.79 2.35 5.72
N GLN A 46 -18.99 2.79 6.98
CA GLN A 46 -20.09 3.68 7.32
C GLN A 46 -19.95 5.07 6.67
N LYS A 47 -18.73 5.61 6.60
CA LYS A 47 -18.47 6.91 5.95
C LYS A 47 -18.85 6.88 4.47
N ILE A 48 -18.53 5.81 3.74
CA ILE A 48 -18.91 5.65 2.34
C ILE A 48 -20.43 5.46 2.21
N SER A 49 -21.04 4.61 3.03
CA SER A 49 -22.50 4.38 2.99
C SER A 49 -23.30 5.66 3.23
N ASN A 50 -22.85 6.54 4.12
CA ASN A 50 -23.56 7.78 4.47
C ASN A 50 -23.28 8.94 3.51
N ASN A 51 -22.32 8.82 2.58
CA ASN A 51 -21.94 9.89 1.66
C ASN A 51 -22.52 9.70 0.25
N ASN A 52 -23.14 10.76 -0.28
CA ASN A 52 -23.69 10.79 -1.64
C ASN A 52 -22.90 11.69 -2.60
N SER A 53 -21.92 12.44 -2.10
CA SER A 53 -21.12 13.39 -2.88
C SER A 53 -19.93 12.69 -3.52
N ILE A 54 -19.82 12.82 -4.85
CA ILE A 54 -18.70 12.24 -5.61
C ILE A 54 -17.35 12.77 -5.13
N ALA A 55 -17.27 14.07 -4.81
CA ALA A 55 -16.04 14.69 -4.32
C ALA A 55 -15.62 14.08 -2.97
N HIS A 56 -16.56 13.95 -2.02
CA HIS A 56 -16.28 13.33 -0.73
C HIS A 56 -15.91 11.85 -0.88
N LEU A 57 -16.54 11.12 -1.82
CA LEU A 57 -16.17 9.72 -2.07
C LEU A 57 -14.72 9.60 -2.56
N TYR A 58 -14.24 10.51 -3.42
CA TYR A 58 -12.83 10.53 -3.85
C TYR A 58 -11.88 10.93 -2.71
N GLU A 59 -12.27 11.89 -1.89
CA GLU A 59 -11.49 12.29 -0.72
C GLU A 59 -11.34 11.12 0.27
N LEU A 60 -12.44 10.41 0.58
CA LEU A 60 -12.42 9.21 1.40
C LEU A 60 -11.47 8.15 0.83
N GLN A 61 -11.46 7.94 -0.49
CA GLN A 61 -10.50 7.01 -1.12
C GLN A 61 -9.04 7.43 -0.93
N SER A 62 -8.75 8.75 -0.88
CA SER A 62 -7.41 9.22 -0.54
C SER A 62 -7.05 8.86 0.90
N PHE A 63 -7.92 9.16 1.85
CA PHE A 63 -7.68 8.81 3.25
C PHE A 63 -7.56 7.30 3.47
N ILE A 64 -8.31 6.48 2.74
CA ILE A 64 -8.19 5.02 2.79
C ILE A 64 -6.79 4.57 2.34
N ARG A 65 -6.19 5.22 1.33
CA ARG A 65 -4.79 4.91 0.93
C ARG A 65 -3.81 5.27 2.03
N ASP A 66 -3.98 6.43 2.64
CA ASP A 66 -3.10 6.88 3.71
C ASP A 66 -3.18 5.95 4.94
N GLU A 67 -4.38 5.49 5.29
CA GLU A 67 -4.59 4.52 6.37
C GLU A 67 -4.00 3.14 6.05
N LYS A 68 -4.07 2.70 4.79
CA LYS A 68 -3.38 1.49 4.36
C LYS A 68 -1.86 1.63 4.49
N ASP A 69 -1.30 2.76 4.08
CA ASP A 69 0.14 3.01 4.22
C ASP A 69 0.57 2.99 5.69
N ALA A 70 -0.20 3.64 6.55
CA ALA A 70 0.00 3.61 8.00
C ALA A 70 -0.11 2.19 8.57
N ALA A 71 -1.04 1.37 8.08
CA ALA A 71 -1.13 -0.04 8.47
C ALA A 71 0.11 -0.84 8.06
N PHE A 72 0.61 -0.67 6.83
CA PHE A 72 1.84 -1.32 6.38
C PHE A 72 3.07 -0.87 7.18
N GLU A 73 3.12 0.40 7.60
CA GLU A 73 4.16 0.90 8.49
C GLU A 73 4.09 0.28 9.89
N LYS A 74 2.88 0.17 10.48
CA LYS A 74 2.68 -0.53 11.76
C LYS A 74 3.13 -1.99 11.69
N ILE A 75 2.80 -2.69 10.61
CA ILE A 75 3.24 -4.08 10.38
C ILE A 75 4.77 -4.14 10.32
N ALA A 76 5.42 -3.24 9.58
CA ALA A 76 6.88 -3.18 9.50
C ALA A 76 7.52 -2.95 10.87
N ASN A 77 7.07 -1.94 11.60
CA ASN A 77 7.58 -1.60 12.92
C ASN A 77 7.41 -2.76 13.93
N ALA A 78 6.26 -3.44 13.90
CA ALA A 78 6.01 -4.61 14.75
C ALA A 78 6.96 -5.78 14.42
N MET A 79 7.25 -6.00 13.15
CA MET A 79 8.18 -7.04 12.71
C MET A 79 9.64 -6.71 13.05
N GLU A 80 10.02 -5.44 12.99
CA GLU A 80 11.32 -4.96 13.48
C GLU A 80 11.45 -5.11 14.99
N ALA A 81 10.42 -4.73 15.77
CA ALA A 81 10.42 -4.89 17.22
C ALA A 81 10.48 -6.37 17.66
N LYS A 82 9.84 -7.28 16.92
CA LYS A 82 9.95 -8.73 17.16
C LYS A 82 11.38 -9.25 16.92
N ARG A 83 12.16 -8.62 16.03
CA ARG A 83 13.56 -8.99 15.78
C ARG A 83 14.49 -8.48 16.86
N THR A 84 14.39 -7.21 17.25
CA THR A 84 15.31 -6.59 18.22
C THR A 84 15.19 -7.19 19.62
N LYS A 85 14.04 -7.78 19.96
CA LYS A 85 13.84 -8.54 21.21
C LYS A 85 14.52 -9.93 21.22
N ILE A 86 14.99 -10.42 20.08
CA ILE A 86 15.80 -11.65 19.98
C ILE A 86 17.26 -11.20 20.08
N GLU A 87 17.85 -11.33 21.27
CA GLU A 87 19.19 -10.82 21.60
C GLU A 87 20.35 -11.32 20.69
N PRO A 88 21.47 -10.56 20.63
CA PRO A 88 22.63 -10.88 19.79
C PRO A 88 23.42 -12.07 20.36
N GLY A 89 23.23 -13.25 19.77
CA GLY A 89 23.95 -14.45 20.18
C GLY A 89 23.39 -15.76 19.61
N VAL A 90 22.14 -15.76 19.14
CA VAL A 90 21.56 -16.91 18.45
C VAL A 90 21.89 -16.83 16.95
N LYS A 91 22.95 -17.52 16.55
CA LYS A 91 23.17 -17.87 15.13
C LYS A 91 22.03 -18.80 14.68
N ASP A 92 21.57 -18.59 13.45
CA ASP A 92 20.64 -19.43 12.69
C ASP A 92 19.14 -19.33 13.00
N LYS A 93 18.53 -18.25 12.49
CA LYS A 93 17.57 -18.33 11.37
C LYS A 93 17.31 -16.93 10.82
N PRO A 94 17.36 -16.70 9.49
CA PRO A 94 16.89 -15.44 8.93
C PRO A 94 15.37 -15.38 9.15
N SER A 95 14.94 -14.70 10.22
CA SER A 95 13.54 -14.29 10.31
C SER A 95 13.20 -13.52 9.04
N PRO A 96 12.05 -13.76 8.38
CA PRO A 96 11.68 -13.05 7.16
C PRO A 96 11.64 -11.54 7.43
N VAL A 97 12.37 -10.75 6.65
CA VAL A 97 12.28 -9.28 6.72
C VAL A 97 10.96 -8.96 6.07
N TYR A 98 9.97 -8.55 6.85
CA TYR A 98 8.78 -7.96 6.26
C TYR A 98 9.23 -6.66 5.60
N LYS A 99 9.13 -6.61 4.28
CA LYS A 99 9.40 -5.41 3.51
C LYS A 99 8.07 -4.85 3.03
N LYS A 100 7.80 -3.61 3.41
CA LYS A 100 6.62 -2.89 2.90
C LYS A 100 6.71 -2.80 1.37
N PRO A 101 5.58 -2.86 0.65
CA PRO A 101 5.58 -2.62 -0.79
C PRO A 101 6.21 -1.26 -1.13
N ILE A 102 7.04 -1.24 -2.16
CA ILE A 102 7.56 0.00 -2.74
C ILE A 102 6.47 0.60 -3.62
N ILE A 103 6.05 1.82 -3.27
CA ILE A 103 5.09 2.58 -4.06
C ILE A 103 5.83 3.24 -5.22
N ILE A 104 5.40 2.95 -6.43
CA ILE A 104 5.88 3.61 -7.65
C ILE A 104 4.71 4.36 -8.26
N LYS A 105 4.87 5.69 -8.37
CA LYS A 105 3.94 6.55 -9.09
C LYS A 105 4.56 6.94 -10.41
N PRO A 106 4.13 6.38 -11.56
CA PRO A 106 4.72 6.68 -12.85
C PRO A 106 4.74 8.18 -13.16
N ARG A 107 3.73 8.94 -12.70
CA ARG A 107 3.69 10.40 -12.88
C ARG A 107 4.86 11.14 -12.24
N GLU A 108 5.46 10.62 -11.18
CA GLU A 108 6.64 11.22 -10.53
C GLU A 108 7.94 10.96 -11.31
N LEU A 109 7.91 10.12 -12.36
CA LEU A 109 9.08 9.82 -13.20
C LEU A 109 9.26 10.80 -14.35
N THR A 110 8.28 11.67 -14.59
CA THR A 110 8.40 12.69 -15.62
C THR A 110 7.70 13.96 -15.18
N HIS A 111 8.36 15.11 -15.40
CA HIS A 111 7.75 16.42 -15.21
C HIS A 111 6.98 16.90 -16.45
N GLN A 112 7.11 16.20 -17.57
CA GLN A 112 6.44 16.57 -18.82
C GLN A 112 4.93 16.34 -18.69
N THR A 113 4.13 17.23 -19.26
CA THR A 113 2.67 17.06 -19.33
C THR A 113 2.29 16.12 -20.47
N TYR A 114 3.06 16.14 -21.57
CA TYR A 114 2.87 15.32 -22.76
C TYR A 114 4.20 14.68 -23.16
N LEU A 115 4.14 13.47 -23.72
CA LEU A 115 5.25 12.83 -24.41
C LEU A 115 4.90 12.90 -25.91
N GLU A 116 5.60 13.75 -26.64
CA GLU A 116 5.25 14.15 -28.02
C GLU A 116 6.05 13.41 -29.08
N ASN A 117 7.07 12.65 -28.68
CA ASN A 117 7.92 11.88 -29.58
C ASN A 117 8.42 10.59 -28.91
N GLU A 118 8.94 9.68 -29.75
CA GLU A 118 9.46 8.37 -29.32
C GLU A 118 10.61 8.51 -28.32
N GLU A 119 11.49 9.50 -28.47
CA GLU A 119 12.61 9.72 -27.54
C GLU A 119 12.12 10.04 -26.12
N GLN A 120 11.09 10.89 -25.98
CA GLN A 120 10.47 11.20 -24.68
C GLN A 120 9.75 9.99 -24.09
N MET A 121 9.08 9.19 -24.92
CA MET A 121 8.43 7.94 -24.51
C MET A 121 9.46 6.91 -24.00
N ASP A 122 10.52 6.66 -24.78
CA ASP A 122 11.53 5.67 -24.46
C ASP A 122 12.28 6.03 -23.18
N LYS A 123 12.63 7.31 -23.02
CA LYS A 123 13.24 7.79 -21.77
C LYS A 123 12.35 7.52 -20.55
N PHE A 124 11.05 7.80 -20.65
CA PHE A 124 10.10 7.54 -19.57
C PHE A 124 10.00 6.03 -19.25
N LEU A 125 9.91 5.19 -20.28
CA LEU A 125 9.81 3.74 -20.13
C LEU A 125 11.09 3.14 -19.55
N ASP A 126 12.26 3.66 -19.92
CA ASP A 126 13.55 3.22 -19.38
C ASP A 126 13.69 3.58 -17.91
N GLU A 127 13.33 4.81 -17.51
CA GLU A 127 13.32 5.20 -16.10
C GLU A 127 12.34 4.35 -15.27
N LEU A 128 11.14 4.10 -15.80
CA LEU A 128 10.16 3.20 -15.17
C LEU A 128 10.70 1.78 -15.04
N ARG A 129 11.29 1.22 -16.10
CA ARG A 129 11.89 -0.12 -16.11
C ARG A 129 13.01 -0.22 -15.08
N VAL A 130 13.90 0.77 -14.99
CA VAL A 130 14.99 0.77 -14.01
C VAL A 130 14.46 0.74 -12.58
N LYS A 131 13.44 1.58 -12.25
CA LYS A 131 12.85 1.57 -10.91
C LYS A 131 12.16 0.26 -10.57
N LEU A 132 11.36 -0.28 -11.50
CA LEU A 132 10.69 -1.57 -11.33
C LEU A 132 11.72 -2.69 -11.10
N LYS A 133 12.74 -2.77 -11.95
CA LYS A 133 13.78 -3.79 -11.85
C LYS A 133 14.55 -3.67 -10.53
N THR A 134 14.91 -2.47 -10.12
CA THR A 134 15.62 -2.25 -8.85
C THR A 134 14.84 -2.76 -7.64
N ALA A 135 13.53 -2.54 -7.61
CA ALA A 135 12.67 -3.06 -6.54
C ALA A 135 12.54 -4.61 -6.59
N ILE A 136 12.36 -5.19 -7.78
CA ILE A 136 12.28 -6.65 -7.95
C ILE A 136 13.60 -7.32 -7.55
N ASP A 137 14.74 -6.79 -8.02
CA ASP A 137 16.08 -7.33 -7.74
C ASP A 137 16.40 -7.25 -6.24
N SER A 138 15.82 -6.29 -5.52
CA SER A 138 15.89 -6.15 -4.07
C SER A 138 14.95 -7.10 -3.31
N GLY A 139 14.08 -7.83 -4.02
CA GLY A 139 13.06 -8.72 -3.46
C GLY A 139 11.86 -8.00 -2.86
N ASP A 140 11.60 -6.75 -3.27
CA ASP A 140 10.50 -5.94 -2.78
C ASP A 140 9.22 -6.20 -3.58
N LYS A 141 8.06 -6.15 -2.91
CA LYS A 141 6.76 -6.08 -3.58
C LYS A 141 6.57 -4.67 -4.14
N ILE A 142 5.99 -4.52 -5.32
CA ILE A 142 5.74 -3.22 -5.93
C ILE A 142 4.24 -2.93 -5.94
N GLU A 143 3.88 -1.72 -5.52
CA GLU A 143 2.54 -1.17 -5.69
C GLU A 143 2.59 0.01 -6.68
N ILE A 144 1.82 -0.06 -7.76
CA ILE A 144 1.71 1.01 -8.75
C ILE A 144 0.53 1.91 -8.37
N ARG A 145 0.76 3.23 -8.31
CA ARG A 145 -0.25 4.23 -7.95
C ARG A 145 -0.34 5.39 -8.95
#